data_AF-A0A9D7XFH2-F1
#
_entry.id   AF-A0A9D7XFH2-F1
#
_cell.length_a   1.000
_cell.length_b   1.000
_cell.length_c   1.000
_cell.angle_alpha   90.00
_cell.angle_beta   90.00
_cell.angle_gamma   90.00
#
_symmetry.space_group_name_H-M   'P 1'
#
loop_
_entity.id
_entity.type
_entity.pdbx_description
1 polymer ?
#
loop_
_entity_poly.entity_id
_entity_poly.type
_entity_poly.pdbx_seq_one_letter_code
_entity_poly.pdbx_strand_id
1 'polypeptide(L)'
;MLYECSDGVYVFGYDCLQDTASISDYLHDTVEDAEDFCKEEYNLDNDNWILIAEPLDNCQHDFILPTKVKGKEYGNPEWGHYQTLVDNRWVDIGTSDKTQSIGGMTVNERLFVSGLIDEFDKSKISDKTKAKQILRSLQVDEPSIELIIK
;
A
#
# COMPACT_ATOMS: atom_id res chain seq x y z
N MET A 1 -7.72 -0.13 -3.10
CA MET A 1 -7.11 1.19 -2.86
C MET A 1 -7.77 2.19 -3.78
N LEU A 2 -8.19 3.34 -3.26
CA LEU A 2 -8.74 4.41 -4.08
C LEU A 2 -7.64 5.43 -4.39
N TYR A 3 -7.59 5.93 -5.62
CA TYR A 3 -6.68 7.00 -6.03
C TYR A 3 -7.43 8.02 -6.89
N GLU A 4 -7.60 9.23 -6.37
CA GLU A 4 -8.28 10.33 -7.03
C GLU A 4 -7.27 11.14 -7.87
N CYS A 5 -7.59 11.34 -9.16
CA CYS A 5 -6.76 12.10 -10.09
C CYS A 5 -7.63 12.92 -11.06
N SER A 6 -6.99 13.61 -12.02
CA SER A 6 -7.72 14.43 -13.00
C SER A 6 -8.71 13.67 -13.87
N ASP A 7 -8.48 12.37 -14.03
CA ASP A 7 -9.24 11.51 -14.94
C ASP A 7 -10.40 10.78 -14.23
N GLY A 8 -10.50 10.93 -12.90
CA GLY A 8 -11.49 10.27 -12.04
C GLY A 8 -10.85 9.59 -10.84
N VAL A 9 -11.54 8.60 -10.27
CA VAL A 9 -11.12 7.80 -9.11
C VAL A 9 -10.85 6.37 -9.53
N TYR A 10 -9.61 5.94 -9.39
CA TYR A 10 -9.20 4.55 -9.61
C TYR A 10 -9.45 3.69 -8.38
N VAL A 11 -10.05 2.52 -8.59
CA VAL A 11 -10.14 1.43 -7.62
C VAL A 11 -9.13 0.36 -8.01
N PHE A 12 -8.03 0.27 -7.26
CA PHE A 12 -7.00 -0.76 -7.42
C PHE A 12 -7.25 -1.95 -6.48
N GLY A 13 -7.35 -3.15 -7.04
CA GLY A 13 -7.58 -4.41 -6.31
C GLY A 13 -6.32 -5.21 -6.06
N TYR A 14 -6.18 -5.75 -4.84
CA TYR A 14 -5.04 -6.55 -4.39
C TYR A 14 -5.54 -7.69 -3.50
N ASP A 15 -4.83 -8.82 -3.49
CA ASP A 15 -5.04 -9.91 -2.53
C ASP A 15 -4.38 -9.62 -1.18
N CYS A 16 -3.22 -8.94 -1.18
CA CYS A 16 -2.51 -8.57 0.04
C CYS A 16 -1.62 -7.32 -0.12
N LEU A 17 -1.15 -6.77 1.00
CA LEU A 17 -0.28 -5.57 1.02
C LEU A 17 1.07 -5.81 0.31
N GLN A 18 1.49 -7.07 0.19
CA GLN A 18 2.74 -7.43 -0.45
C GLN A 18 2.61 -7.55 -1.97
N ASP A 19 1.40 -7.51 -2.53
CA ASP A 19 1.24 -7.59 -3.97
C ASP A 19 2.03 -6.47 -4.67
N THR A 20 2.61 -6.80 -5.83
CA THR A 20 3.40 -5.85 -6.61
C THR A 20 2.50 -4.82 -7.27
N ALA A 21 1.97 -5.14 -8.44
CA ALA A 21 1.02 -4.30 -9.15
C ALA A 21 -0.42 -4.69 -8.75
N SER A 22 -1.33 -3.74 -8.93
CA SER A 22 -2.77 -4.01 -8.87
C SER A 22 -3.16 -5.18 -9.79
N ILE A 23 -4.06 -6.03 -9.29
CA ILE A 23 -4.62 -7.18 -10.04
C ILE A 23 -5.80 -6.72 -10.91
N SER A 24 -6.45 -5.62 -10.53
CA SER A 24 -7.58 -5.02 -11.25
C SER A 24 -7.61 -3.52 -11.06
N ASP A 25 -8.03 -2.79 -12.08
CA ASP A 25 -8.25 -1.35 -12.05
C ASP A 25 -9.65 -1.00 -12.59
N TYR A 26 -10.43 -0.27 -11.80
CA TYR A 26 -11.73 0.28 -12.20
C TYR A 26 -11.68 1.80 -12.10
N LEU A 27 -12.23 2.50 -13.07
CA LEU A 27 -12.29 3.96 -13.08
C LEU A 27 -13.74 4.40 -12.82
N HIS A 28 -13.90 5.30 -11.86
CA HIS A 28 -15.18 5.91 -11.49
C HIS A 28 -15.08 7.44 -11.57
N ASP A 29 -16.22 8.12 -11.72
CA ASP A 29 -16.24 9.57 -11.86
C ASP A 29 -15.97 10.28 -10.53
N THR A 30 -16.43 9.70 -9.41
CA THR A 30 -16.30 10.29 -8.07
C THR A 30 -15.86 9.27 -7.01
N VAL A 31 -15.41 9.77 -5.85
CA VAL A 31 -15.07 8.93 -4.69
C VAL A 31 -16.32 8.19 -4.19
N GLU A 32 -17.48 8.83 -4.19
CA GLU A 32 -18.76 8.22 -3.78
C GLU A 32 -19.09 7.02 -4.68
N ASP A 33 -18.97 7.16 -6.00
CA ASP A 33 -19.22 6.06 -6.94
C ASP A 33 -18.23 4.90 -6.73
N ALA A 34 -16.97 5.21 -6.43
CA ALA A 34 -15.94 4.21 -6.16
C ALA A 34 -16.17 3.46 -4.83
N GLU A 35 -16.61 4.18 -3.80
CA GLU A 35 -16.98 3.60 -2.50
C GLU A 35 -18.23 2.71 -2.62
N ASP A 36 -19.25 3.16 -3.34
CA ASP A 36 -20.46 2.37 -3.62
C ASP A 36 -20.12 1.07 -4.38
N PHE A 37 -19.26 1.15 -5.40
CA PHE A 37 -18.74 -0.03 -6.09
C PHE A 37 -18.03 -0.99 -5.12
N CYS A 38 -17.15 -0.48 -4.25
CA CYS A 38 -16.43 -1.32 -3.31
C CYS A 38 -17.34 -1.97 -2.27
N LYS A 39 -18.42 -1.29 -1.89
CA LYS A 39 -19.45 -1.81 -1.00
C LYS A 39 -20.25 -2.94 -1.66
N GLU A 40 -20.63 -2.79 -2.91
CA GLU A 40 -21.40 -3.80 -3.64
C GLU A 40 -20.55 -5.05 -3.97
N GLU A 41 -19.33 -4.86 -4.47
CA GLU A 41 -18.47 -5.95 -4.95
C GLU A 41 -17.67 -6.64 -3.84
N TYR A 42 -17.21 -5.89 -2.84
CA TYR A 42 -16.31 -6.40 -1.80
C TYR A 42 -16.90 -6.35 -0.39
N ASN A 43 -18.13 -5.84 -0.22
CA ASN A 43 -18.78 -5.67 1.09
C ASN A 43 -17.91 -4.85 2.05
N LEU A 44 -17.25 -3.82 1.52
CA LEU A 44 -16.49 -2.83 2.30
C LEU A 44 -17.41 -1.67 2.70
N ASP A 45 -17.37 -1.29 3.97
CA ASP A 45 -18.07 -0.13 4.51
C ASP A 45 -17.10 1.01 4.87
N ASN A 46 -17.66 2.16 5.27
CA ASN A 46 -16.88 3.36 5.58
C ASN A 46 -15.89 3.18 6.74
N ASP A 47 -16.13 2.20 7.62
CA ASP A 47 -15.25 1.92 8.75
C ASP A 47 -14.08 1.01 8.35
N ASN A 48 -14.10 0.43 7.14
CA ASN A 48 -13.04 -0.43 6.63
C ASN A 48 -11.90 0.33 5.94
N TRP A 49 -12.12 1.60 5.58
CA TRP A 49 -11.12 2.39 4.88
C TRP A 49 -9.95 2.79 5.79
N ILE A 50 -8.75 2.59 5.26
CA ILE A 50 -7.49 2.95 5.90
C ILE A 50 -6.81 3.98 5.00
N LEU A 51 -6.53 5.17 5.56
CA LEU A 51 -5.78 6.18 4.85
C LEU A 51 -4.32 5.75 4.75
N ILE A 52 -3.77 5.80 3.54
CA ILE A 52 -2.36 5.60 3.25
C ILE A 52 -1.77 6.91 2.73
N ALA A 53 -0.48 7.12 2.96
CA ALA A 53 0.22 8.26 2.41
C ALA A 53 0.31 8.19 0.87
N GLU A 54 0.44 9.36 0.23
CA GLU A 54 0.76 9.45 -1.19
C GLU A 54 2.04 8.68 -1.54
N PRO A 55 2.11 8.04 -2.72
CA PRO A 55 3.33 7.40 -3.19
C PRO A 55 4.52 8.38 -3.22
N LEU A 56 5.72 7.86 -2.95
CA LEU A 56 6.95 8.66 -3.06
C LEU A 56 7.17 9.13 -4.51
N ASP A 57 7.86 10.25 -4.69
CA ASP A 57 8.17 10.81 -6.00
C ASP A 57 8.65 9.76 -7.01
N ASN A 58 8.07 9.79 -8.21
CA ASN A 58 8.31 8.86 -9.32
C ASN A 58 7.84 7.41 -9.11
N CYS A 59 7.26 7.07 -7.96
CA CYS A 59 6.60 5.79 -7.76
C CYS A 59 5.32 5.68 -8.57
N GLN A 60 4.90 4.45 -8.81
CA GLN A 60 3.64 4.17 -9.47
C GLN A 60 2.49 4.17 -8.46
N HIS A 61 1.31 4.62 -8.90
CA HIS A 61 0.13 4.71 -8.05
C HIS A 61 -0.65 3.39 -7.98
N ASP A 62 -0.36 2.44 -8.86
CA ASP A 62 -0.94 1.09 -8.90
C ASP A 62 -0.10 0.05 -8.13
N PHE A 63 0.85 0.52 -7.30
CA PHE A 63 1.64 -0.29 -6.37
C PHE A 63 1.42 0.23 -4.95
N ILE A 64 1.17 -0.66 -3.99
CA ILE A 64 1.03 -0.27 -2.58
C ILE A 64 2.41 0.12 -2.00
N LEU A 65 3.43 -0.68 -2.30
CA LEU A 65 4.79 -0.42 -1.84
C LEU A 65 5.53 0.50 -2.82
N PRO A 66 6.45 1.36 -2.34
CA PRO A 66 7.06 2.41 -3.15
C PRO A 66 7.88 1.76 -4.26
N THR A 67 7.35 1.79 -5.48
CA THR A 67 7.91 1.09 -6.64
C THR A 67 7.98 2.03 -7.82
N LYS A 68 9.13 2.13 -8.47
CA LYS A 68 9.36 3.00 -9.62
C LYS A 68 10.04 2.28 -10.78
N VAL A 69 9.87 2.82 -11.98
CA VAL A 69 10.64 2.41 -13.16
C VAL A 69 12.08 2.87 -12.98
N LYS A 70 13.03 1.94 -13.14
CA LYS A 70 14.46 2.21 -13.01
C LYS A 70 14.90 3.29 -13.99
N GLY A 71 15.66 4.26 -13.50
CA GLY A 71 16.22 5.33 -14.33
C GLY A 71 15.25 6.46 -14.71
N LYS A 72 13.97 6.37 -14.29
CA LYS A 72 12.95 7.39 -14.58
C LYS A 72 13.30 8.76 -14.00
N GLU A 73 13.87 8.80 -12.80
CA GLU A 73 14.31 10.03 -12.13
C GLU A 73 15.46 10.75 -12.86
N TYR A 74 16.19 10.06 -13.73
CA TYR A 74 17.29 10.60 -14.53
C TYR A 74 16.89 10.87 -15.99
N GLY A 75 15.60 10.71 -16.33
CA GLY A 75 15.10 10.85 -17.69
C GLY A 75 15.45 9.71 -18.65
N ASN A 76 16.00 8.60 -18.14
CA ASN A 76 16.40 7.42 -18.92
C ASN A 76 15.67 6.17 -18.39
N PRO A 77 14.34 6.05 -18.60
CA PRO A 77 13.56 4.96 -18.06
C PRO A 77 13.92 3.62 -18.72
N GLU A 78 14.21 2.61 -17.90
CA GLU A 78 14.34 1.21 -18.28
C GLU A 78 12.95 0.54 -18.11
N TRP A 79 12.07 0.70 -19.11
CA TRP A 79 10.71 0.16 -19.05
C TRP A 79 10.70 -1.35 -18.83
N GLY A 80 9.86 -1.81 -17.90
CA GLY A 80 9.82 -3.21 -17.47
C GLY A 80 10.93 -3.60 -16.50
N HIS A 81 11.75 -2.66 -16.02
CA HIS A 81 12.67 -2.85 -14.91
C HIS A 81 12.27 -1.93 -13.76
N TYR A 82 11.94 -2.52 -12.61
CA TYR A 82 11.45 -1.78 -11.46
C TYR A 82 12.41 -1.85 -10.28
N GLN A 83 12.29 -0.85 -9.40
CA GLN A 83 12.96 -0.81 -8.11
C GLN A 83 11.94 -0.56 -7.02
N THR A 84 12.06 -1.26 -5.89
CA THR A 84 11.29 -1.01 -4.67
C THR A 84 12.20 -0.52 -3.55
N LEU A 85 11.63 0.18 -2.56
CA LEU A 85 12.37 0.71 -1.43
C LEU A 85 12.47 -0.33 -0.30
N VAL A 86 13.70 -0.75 0.04
CA VAL A 86 14.01 -1.66 1.15
C VAL A 86 15.17 -1.09 1.95
N ASP A 87 15.02 -0.96 3.28
CA ASP A 87 16.07 -0.41 4.17
C ASP A 87 16.68 0.91 3.62
N ASN A 88 15.79 1.84 3.24
CA ASN A 88 16.15 3.13 2.61
C ASN A 88 17.03 3.03 1.36
N ARG A 89 17.00 1.89 0.65
CA ARG A 89 17.73 1.67 -0.60
C ARG A 89 16.79 1.15 -1.68
N TRP A 90 16.99 1.65 -2.91
CA TRP A 90 16.29 1.14 -4.08
C TRP A 90 16.91 -0.17 -4.52
N VAL A 91 16.11 -1.23 -4.57
CA VAL A 91 16.52 -2.58 -4.93
C VAL A 91 15.74 -3.03 -6.16
N ASP A 92 16.43 -3.60 -7.15
CA ASP A 92 15.80 -4.13 -8.36
C ASP A 92 14.86 -5.29 -8.01
N ILE A 93 13.66 -5.30 -8.60
CA ILE A 93 12.65 -6.36 -8.39
C ILE A 93 12.28 -7.06 -9.70
N GLY A 94 11.96 -8.35 -9.61
CA GLY A 94 11.50 -9.15 -10.74
C GLY A 94 10.04 -8.83 -11.09
N THR A 95 9.77 -8.55 -12.37
CA THR A 95 8.41 -8.20 -12.84
C THR A 95 7.44 -9.38 -12.87
N SER A 96 7.95 -10.60 -12.68
CA SER A 96 7.15 -11.82 -12.58
C SER A 96 6.66 -12.11 -11.16
N ASP A 97 7.18 -11.41 -10.17
CA ASP A 97 6.84 -11.70 -8.78
C ASP A 97 5.47 -11.09 -8.46
N LYS A 98 4.53 -11.95 -8.05
CA LYS A 98 3.20 -11.49 -7.61
C LYS A 98 3.31 -10.67 -6.33
N THR A 99 4.25 -11.03 -5.45
CA THR A 99 4.43 -10.40 -4.15
C THR A 99 5.87 -9.98 -3.91
N GLN A 100 6.05 -8.87 -3.20
CA GLN A 100 7.34 -8.39 -2.70
C GLN A 100 7.65 -9.04 -1.35
N SER A 101 8.89 -9.51 -1.18
CA SER A 101 9.36 -9.94 0.13
C SER A 101 9.63 -8.73 1.03
N ILE A 102 8.91 -8.65 2.14
CA ILE A 102 9.18 -7.73 3.27
C ILE A 102 10.04 -8.39 4.37
N GLY A 103 10.58 -9.59 4.08
CA GLY A 103 11.48 -10.31 4.97
C GLY A 103 12.79 -9.55 5.16
N GLY A 104 13.18 -9.34 6.41
CA GLY A 104 14.36 -8.54 6.78
C GLY A 104 14.06 -7.09 7.16
N MET A 105 12.86 -6.57 6.84
CA MET A 105 12.44 -5.25 7.30
C MET A 105 11.97 -5.29 8.76
N THR A 106 12.26 -4.23 9.52
CA THR A 106 11.66 -3.96 10.83
C THR A 106 10.19 -3.54 10.70
N VAL A 107 9.42 -3.61 11.80
CA VAL A 107 8.00 -3.18 11.79
C VAL A 107 7.85 -1.71 11.39
N ASN A 108 8.74 -0.84 11.90
CA ASN A 108 8.72 0.58 11.57
C ASN A 108 9.03 0.84 10.09
N GLU A 109 9.97 0.09 9.51
CA GLU A 109 10.25 0.18 8.07
C GLU A 109 9.03 -0.23 7.25
N ARG A 110 8.33 -1.31 7.62
CA ARG A 110 7.11 -1.74 6.93
C ARG A 110 6.02 -0.68 6.99
N LEU A 111 5.78 -0.11 8.17
CA LEU A 111 4.83 1.01 8.35
C LEU A 111 5.21 2.22 7.49
N PHE A 112 6.50 2.54 7.40
CA PHE A 112 7.02 3.64 6.59
C PHE A 112 6.75 3.40 5.11
N VAL A 113 7.21 2.27 4.57
CA VAL A 113 7.12 2.00 3.13
C VAL A 113 5.68 1.81 2.66
N SER A 114 4.78 1.30 3.50
CA SER A 114 3.37 1.17 3.15
C SER A 114 2.56 2.45 3.35
N GLY A 115 3.18 3.55 3.79
CA GLY A 115 2.48 4.81 4.06
C GLY A 115 1.50 4.73 5.24
N LEU A 116 1.65 3.75 6.14
CA LEU A 116 0.72 3.48 7.25
C LEU A 116 1.16 4.06 8.59
N ILE A 117 2.31 4.75 8.68
CA ILE A 117 2.81 5.32 9.95
C ILE A 117 1.75 6.17 10.65
N ASP A 118 1.23 7.19 9.95
CA ASP A 118 0.36 8.18 10.58
C ASP A 118 -0.97 7.56 11.03
N GLU A 119 -1.55 6.71 10.18
CA GLU A 119 -2.80 6.02 10.50
C GLU A 119 -2.61 4.99 11.62
N PHE A 120 -1.45 4.32 11.69
CA PHE A 120 -1.10 3.43 12.79
C PHE A 120 -0.94 4.19 14.10
N ASP A 121 -0.18 5.28 14.13
CA ASP A 121 0.07 6.07 15.33
C ASP A 121 -1.23 6.65 15.90
N LYS A 122 -2.10 7.15 15.02
CA LYS A 122 -3.46 7.58 15.39
C LYS A 122 -4.28 6.43 15.96
N SER A 123 -4.37 5.30 15.23
CA SER A 123 -5.16 4.14 15.64
C SER A 123 -4.65 3.54 16.95
N LYS A 124 -3.34 3.53 17.20
CA LYS A 124 -2.76 3.02 18.44
C LYS A 124 -3.32 3.73 19.68
N ILE A 125 -3.70 5.00 19.54
CA ILE A 125 -4.29 5.81 20.61
C ILE A 125 -5.81 5.64 20.67
N SER A 126 -6.50 5.72 19.52
CA SER A 126 -7.97 5.81 19.48
C SER A 126 -8.71 4.50 19.18
N ASP A 127 -8.08 3.57 18.46
CA ASP A 127 -8.67 2.32 17.97
C ASP A 127 -7.64 1.19 17.90
N LYS A 128 -7.48 0.48 19.03
CA LYS A 128 -6.55 -0.65 19.12
C LYS A 128 -6.92 -1.80 18.17
N THR A 129 -8.18 -1.92 17.75
CA THR A 129 -8.60 -2.97 16.80
C THR A 129 -8.03 -2.66 15.42
N LYS A 130 -8.18 -1.42 14.94
CA LYS A 130 -7.60 -0.95 13.69
C LYS A 130 -6.07 -1.03 13.71
N ALA A 131 -5.44 -0.63 14.81
CA ALA A 131 -3.99 -0.74 14.96
C ALA A 131 -3.48 -2.20 14.84
N LYS A 132 -4.23 -3.17 15.40
CA LYS A 132 -3.93 -4.60 15.24
C LYS A 132 -4.10 -5.08 13.80
N GLN A 133 -5.16 -4.63 13.11
CA GLN A 133 -5.38 -4.96 11.70
C GLN A 133 -4.24 -4.47 10.81
N ILE A 134 -3.79 -3.22 11.00
CA ILE A 134 -2.63 -2.66 10.28
C ILE A 134 -1.39 -3.55 10.45
N LEU A 135 -1.05 -3.92 11.69
CA LEU A 135 0.12 -4.77 11.95
C LEU A 135 -0.01 -6.18 11.34
N ARG A 136 -1.21 -6.76 11.31
CA ARG A 136 -1.46 -8.05 10.64
C ARG A 136 -1.24 -7.96 9.13
N SER A 137 -1.73 -6.90 8.49
CA SER A 137 -1.50 -6.66 7.06
C SER A 137 -0.02 -6.52 6.72
N LEU A 138 0.79 -6.03 7.68
CA LEU A 138 2.25 -5.92 7.59
C LEU A 138 2.98 -7.22 7.98
N GLN A 139 2.26 -8.34 8.15
CA GLN A 139 2.79 -9.65 8.55
C GLN A 139 3.62 -9.60 9.85
N VAL A 140 3.17 -8.81 10.83
CA VAL A 140 3.71 -8.85 12.20
C VAL A 140 3.05 -10.01 12.94
N ASP A 141 3.84 -10.81 13.67
CA ASP A 141 3.32 -11.94 14.42
C ASP A 141 2.49 -11.49 15.64
N GLU A 142 1.47 -12.27 16.02
CA GLU A 142 0.57 -11.93 17.13
C GLU A 142 1.30 -11.64 18.46
N PRO A 143 2.32 -12.41 18.89
CA PRO A 143 3.12 -12.05 20.06
C PRO A 143 3.73 -10.64 19.99
N SER A 144 4.34 -10.27 18.86
CA SER A 144 4.87 -8.92 18.63
C SER A 144 3.78 -7.86 18.63
N ILE A 145 2.62 -8.14 18.03
CA ILE A 145 1.46 -7.24 18.03
C ILE A 145 1.02 -6.92 19.47
N GLU A 146 0.86 -7.95 20.31
CA GLU A 146 0.46 -7.74 21.71
C GLU A 146 1.53 -6.99 22.51
N LEU A 147 2.80 -7.06 22.14
CA LEU A 147 3.86 -6.24 22.75
C LEU A 147 3.79 -4.76 22.31
N ILE A 148 3.50 -4.51 21.03
CA ILE A 148 3.46 -3.16 20.45
C ILE A 148 2.22 -2.37 20.88
N ILE A 149 1.07 -3.06 21.01
CA ILE A 149 -0.25 -2.47 21.28
C ILE A 149 -0.57 -2.34 22.78
N LYS A 150 0.26 -2.90 23.68
CA LYS A 150 0.14 -2.71 25.13
C LYS A 150 -0.04 -1.24 25.49
#